data_AF-A0A397U4B1-F1
#
_entry.id   AF-A0A397U4B1-F1
#
_cell.length_a   1.000
_cell.length_b   1.000
_cell.length_c   1.000
_cell.angle_alpha   90.00
_cell.angle_beta   90.00
_cell.angle_gamma   90.00
#
_symmetry.space_group_name_H-M   'P 1'
#
loop_
_entity.id
_entity.type
_entity.pdbx_description
1 polymer ?
#
loop_
_entity_poly.entity_id
_entity_poly.type
_entity_poly.pdbx_seq_one_letter_code
_entity_poly.pdbx_strand_id
1 'polypeptide(L)'
;MRGSFSDMFIRDTINWVDLSSPPGSPVLEPEKDKVPAPTQGDSSVSEYIKMIKLYAISIGKNLDDIDVKEKFLVGLSPDNEKHVEEFGIKKPLSEIFDFLVKFCGSAM
;
A
#
# COMPACT_ATOMS: atom_id res chain seq x y z
N MET A 1 -36.84 -15.88 -12.95
CA MET A 1 -36.39 -15.80 -11.54
C MET A 1 -36.06 -14.36 -11.23
N ARG A 2 -36.88 -13.70 -10.42
CA ARG A 2 -36.62 -12.36 -9.87
C ARG A 2 -37.44 -12.25 -8.59
N GLY A 3 -36.83 -12.69 -7.49
CA GLY A 3 -37.46 -12.67 -6.17
C GLY A 3 -37.34 -11.28 -5.57
N SER A 4 -38.48 -10.62 -5.38
CA SER A 4 -38.62 -9.46 -4.50
C SER A 4 -38.97 -9.99 -3.13
N PHE A 5 -38.06 -9.86 -2.16
CA PHE A 5 -38.36 -10.11 -0.74
C PHE A 5 -38.29 -8.77 -0.02
N SER A 6 -39.37 -8.02 -0.12
CA SER A 6 -39.57 -6.78 0.62
C SER A 6 -40.96 -6.84 1.23
N ASP A 7 -41.16 -7.71 2.24
CA ASP A 7 -42.24 -7.60 3.24
C ASP A 7 -42.27 -8.75 4.28
N MET A 8 -41.21 -8.89 5.05
CA MET A 8 -41.17 -9.78 6.23
C MET A 8 -40.01 -9.21 7.07
N PHE A 9 -40.17 -8.31 8.03
CA PHE A 9 -41.14 -8.33 9.10
C PHE A 9 -41.22 -6.91 9.70
N ILE A 10 -42.44 -6.39 9.79
CA ILE A 10 -43.03 -5.82 11.02
C ILE A 10 -42.08 -4.96 11.85
N ARG A 11 -42.19 -3.65 11.62
CA ARG A 11 -42.11 -2.65 12.68
C ARG A 11 -43.16 -3.01 13.74
N ASP A 12 -42.75 -3.22 14.98
CA ASP A 12 -43.23 -2.41 16.09
C ASP A 12 -42.60 -2.80 17.43
N THR A 13 -42.32 -1.77 18.21
CA THR A 13 -42.06 -1.79 19.66
C THR A 13 -40.62 -2.06 20.10
N ILE A 14 -39.77 -1.02 20.12
CA ILE A 14 -39.09 -0.56 21.35
C ILE A 14 -38.90 0.95 21.21
N ASN A 15 -39.73 1.72 21.90
CA ASN A 15 -39.49 3.13 22.16
C ASN A 15 -38.98 3.25 23.61
N TRP A 16 -38.09 4.21 23.86
CA TRP A 16 -37.58 4.69 25.15
C TRP A 16 -36.33 4.02 25.74
N VAL A 17 -35.16 4.45 25.27
CA VAL A 17 -34.03 4.82 26.16
C VAL A 17 -33.56 6.23 25.76
N ASP A 18 -33.36 7.03 26.80
CA ASP A 18 -33.19 8.48 26.89
C ASP A 18 -32.16 9.12 25.93
N LEU A 19 -32.49 10.32 25.43
CA LEU A 19 -31.71 11.16 24.49
C LEU A 19 -30.96 12.29 25.22
N SER A 20 -30.34 12.01 26.36
CA SER A 20 -29.42 12.95 27.03
C SER A 20 -27.96 12.67 26.60
N SER A 21 -27.39 13.53 25.74
CA SER A 21 -26.02 13.46 25.18
C SER A 21 -24.90 13.90 26.18
N PRO A 22 -23.58 13.96 25.80
CA PRO A 22 -22.58 12.87 25.71
C PRO A 22 -21.25 13.21 26.50
N PRO A 23 -20.17 12.39 26.53
CA PRO A 23 -19.15 12.46 25.47
C PRO A 23 -18.36 11.14 25.21
N GLY A 24 -17.85 11.02 23.99
CA GLY A 24 -16.65 10.22 23.72
C GLY A 24 -16.85 8.71 23.75
N SER A 25 -17.58 8.16 22.77
CA SER A 25 -17.01 6.94 22.19
C SER A 25 -15.64 7.37 21.67
N PRO A 26 -14.53 6.70 22.00
CA PRO A 26 -13.38 6.83 21.13
C PRO A 26 -13.94 6.37 19.79
N VAL A 27 -14.09 7.32 18.88
CA VAL A 27 -13.88 7.03 17.48
C VAL A 27 -12.49 6.41 17.54
N LEU A 28 -12.46 5.07 17.57
CA LEU A 28 -11.31 4.36 17.06
C LEU A 28 -11.28 4.87 15.63
N GLU A 29 -10.61 6.00 15.43
CA GLU A 29 -9.98 6.29 14.16
C GLU A 29 -9.33 4.95 13.83
N PRO A 30 -9.68 4.30 12.71
CA PRO A 30 -8.99 3.09 12.36
C PRO A 30 -7.53 3.46 12.48
N GLU A 31 -6.82 2.83 13.44
CA GLU A 31 -5.38 2.97 13.53
C GLU A 31 -4.97 2.78 12.09
N LYS A 32 -4.37 3.81 11.48
CA LYS A 32 -3.98 3.73 10.07
C LYS A 32 -3.04 2.54 10.03
N ASP A 33 -3.58 1.37 9.71
CA ASP A 33 -2.87 0.11 9.64
C ASP A 33 -1.78 0.42 8.63
N LYS A 34 -0.58 0.63 9.17
CA LYS A 34 0.49 1.25 8.42
C LYS A 34 0.92 0.16 7.46
N VAL A 35 0.40 0.22 6.24
CA VAL A 35 0.61 -0.81 5.23
C VAL A 35 2.11 -1.10 5.20
N PRO A 36 2.53 -2.35 5.48
CA PRO A 36 3.94 -2.65 5.53
C PRO A 36 4.53 -2.44 4.14
N ALA A 37 5.68 -1.78 4.09
CA ALA A 37 6.41 -1.63 2.84
C ALA A 37 6.89 -3.00 2.36
N PRO A 38 6.77 -3.32 1.07
CA PRO A 38 7.26 -4.58 0.53
C PRO A 38 8.79 -4.60 0.55
N THR A 39 9.35 -5.81 0.67
CA THR A 39 10.78 -6.10 0.51
C THR A 39 10.98 -7.02 -0.69
N GLN A 40 12.10 -6.91 -1.39
CA GLN A 40 12.40 -7.73 -2.58
C GLN A 40 12.54 -9.21 -2.21
N GLY A 41 13.37 -9.52 -1.20
CA GLY A 41 13.70 -10.90 -0.86
C GLY A 41 14.23 -11.67 -2.08
N ASP A 42 13.67 -12.84 -2.33
CA ASP A 42 14.00 -13.69 -3.49
C ASP A 42 13.18 -13.33 -4.75
N SER A 43 12.33 -12.30 -4.68
CA SER A 43 11.50 -11.88 -5.81
C SER A 43 12.37 -11.27 -6.91
N SER A 44 11.96 -11.48 -8.16
CA SER A 44 12.58 -10.78 -9.28
C SER A 44 12.44 -9.25 -9.13
N VAL A 45 13.41 -8.50 -9.65
CA VAL A 45 13.35 -7.03 -9.68
C VAL A 45 12.04 -6.52 -10.30
N SER A 46 11.61 -7.15 -11.40
CA SER A 46 10.40 -6.75 -12.11
C SER A 46 9.13 -6.92 -11.26
N GLU A 47 9.09 -7.96 -10.44
CA GLU A 47 7.98 -8.24 -9.54
C GLU A 47 8.00 -7.30 -8.34
N TYR A 48 9.18 -7.07 -7.76
CA TYR A 48 9.35 -6.10 -6.68
C TYR A 48 8.93 -4.69 -7.10
N ILE A 49 9.29 -4.24 -8.31
CA ILE A 49 8.83 -2.95 -8.85
C ILE A 49 7.30 -2.88 -8.93
N LYS A 50 6.63 -3.97 -9.33
CA LYS A 50 5.15 -4.01 -9.34
C LYS A 50 4.58 -3.89 -7.93
N MET A 51 5.17 -4.59 -6.95
CA MET A 51 4.77 -4.50 -5.54
C MET A 51 4.90 -3.07 -5.00
N ILE A 52 5.97 -2.35 -5.37
CA ILE A 52 6.19 -0.97 -4.96
C ILE A 52 5.17 0.00 -5.58
N LYS A 53 4.80 -0.23 -6.85
CA LYS A 53 3.70 0.53 -7.49
C LYS A 53 2.38 0.31 -6.77
N LEU A 54 2.05 -0.92 -6.42
CA LEU A 54 0.84 -1.25 -5.66
C LEU A 54 0.88 -0.65 -4.24
N TYR A 55 2.03 -0.71 -3.58
CA TYR A 55 2.25 -0.10 -2.27
C TYR A 55 1.99 1.41 -2.32
N ALA A 56 2.55 2.14 -3.29
CA ALA A 56 2.31 3.57 -3.46
C ALA A 56 0.82 3.90 -3.62
N ILE A 57 0.09 3.12 -4.44
CA ILE A 57 -1.37 3.24 -4.60
C ILE A 57 -2.08 2.99 -3.27
N SER A 58 -1.70 1.95 -2.53
CA SER A 58 -2.36 1.55 -1.28
C SER A 58 -2.25 2.60 -0.17
N ILE A 59 -1.16 3.36 -0.15
CA ILE A 59 -0.94 4.46 0.82
C ILE A 59 -1.34 5.83 0.24
N GLY A 60 -1.90 5.88 -0.97
CA GLY A 60 -2.36 7.11 -1.62
C GLY A 60 -1.23 8.07 -2.01
N LYS A 61 -0.05 7.53 -2.36
CA LYS A 61 1.14 8.31 -2.71
C LYS A 61 1.58 8.10 -4.15
N ASN A 62 2.32 9.07 -4.67
CA ASN A 62 2.97 8.99 -5.97
C ASN A 62 4.28 8.21 -5.86
N LEU A 63 4.75 7.67 -6.99
CA LEU A 63 6.05 6.99 -7.06
C LEU A 63 7.23 7.93 -6.79
N ASP A 64 7.09 9.21 -7.10
CA ASP A 64 8.12 10.22 -6.84
C ASP A 64 8.09 10.75 -5.40
N ASP A 65 7.18 10.25 -4.55
CA ASP A 65 7.15 10.57 -3.13
C ASP A 65 8.43 10.04 -2.45
N ILE A 66 9.05 10.90 -1.63
CA ILE A 66 10.31 10.60 -0.96
C ILE A 66 10.19 9.33 -0.10
N ASP A 67 9.06 9.13 0.58
CA ASP A 67 8.87 7.96 1.43
C ASP A 67 8.76 6.68 0.60
N VAL A 68 8.09 6.74 -0.56
CA VAL A 68 7.99 5.59 -1.47
C VAL A 68 9.37 5.22 -2.00
N LYS A 69 10.15 6.22 -2.38
CA LYS A 69 11.52 6.03 -2.87
C LYS A 69 12.44 5.47 -1.78
N GLU A 70 12.38 5.99 -0.56
CA GLU A 70 13.17 5.47 0.56
C GLU A 70 12.80 4.01 0.87
N LYS A 71 11.50 3.69 0.93
CA LYS A 71 11.03 2.31 1.14
C LYS A 71 11.45 1.38 0.01
N PHE A 72 11.44 1.86 -1.23
CA PHE A 72 11.95 1.09 -2.37
C PHE A 72 13.42 0.73 -2.18
N LEU A 73 14.28 1.72 -1.88
CA LEU A 73 15.72 1.51 -1.75
C LEU A 73 16.06 0.56 -0.59
N VAL A 74 15.48 0.79 0.59
CA VAL A 74 15.69 -0.04 1.78
C VAL A 74 15.18 -1.48 1.58
N GLY A 75 14.14 -1.66 0.77
CA GLY A 75 13.57 -2.98 0.50
C GLY A 75 14.27 -3.75 -0.63
N LEU A 76 15.27 -3.19 -1.32
CA LEU A 76 16.02 -3.91 -2.36
C LEU A 76 16.84 -5.06 -1.78
N SER A 77 17.18 -6.04 -2.62
CA SER A 77 18.23 -6.99 -2.25
C SER A 77 19.59 -6.28 -2.18
N PRO A 78 20.53 -6.73 -1.31
CA PRO A 78 21.82 -6.07 -1.14
C PRO A 78 22.61 -5.88 -2.45
N ASP A 79 22.54 -6.85 -3.36
CA ASP A 79 23.21 -6.76 -4.66
C ASP A 79 22.64 -5.63 -5.53
N ASN A 80 21.31 -5.52 -5.57
CA ASN A 80 20.64 -4.49 -6.36
C ASN A 80 20.75 -3.11 -5.72
N GLU A 81 20.72 -3.04 -4.39
CA GLU A 81 20.97 -1.80 -3.65
C GLU A 81 22.32 -1.21 -4.04
N LYS A 82 23.39 -2.02 -4.01
CA LYS A 82 24.73 -1.59 -4.43
C LYS A 82 24.77 -1.07 -5.87
N HIS A 83 24.10 -1.74 -6.80
CA HIS A 83 24.03 -1.26 -8.18
C HIS A 83 23.30 0.09 -8.30
N VAL A 84 22.27 0.33 -7.50
CA VAL A 84 21.58 1.63 -7.47
C VAL A 84 22.44 2.72 -6.83
N GLU A 85 23.23 2.40 -5.81
CA GLU A 85 24.21 3.33 -5.25
C GLU A 85 25.24 3.77 -6.29
N GLU A 86 25.80 2.82 -7.06
CA GLU A 86 26.74 3.09 -8.15
C GLU A 86 26.11 3.91 -9.28
N PHE A 87 24.83 3.65 -9.60
CA PHE A 87 24.09 4.39 -10.64
C PHE A 87 23.68 5.80 -10.19
N GLY A 88 23.38 5.97 -8.90
CA GLY A 88 23.05 7.22 -8.26
C GLY A 88 21.63 7.29 -7.70
N ILE A 89 21.49 7.15 -6.38
CA ILE A 89 20.22 7.24 -5.63
C ILE A 89 19.46 8.55 -5.79
N LYS A 90 20.11 9.63 -6.26
CA LYS A 90 19.46 10.94 -6.48
C LYS A 90 18.60 10.96 -7.75
N LYS A 91 18.74 9.98 -8.64
CA LYS A 91 17.95 9.89 -9.87
C LYS A 91 16.46 9.66 -9.60
N PRO A 92 15.58 10.03 -10.54
CA PRO A 92 14.15 9.71 -10.46
C PRO A 92 13.91 8.21 -10.29
N LEU A 93 12.85 7.83 -9.58
CA LEU A 93 12.56 6.41 -9.30
C LEU A 93 12.29 5.62 -10.60
N SER A 94 11.70 6.28 -11.60
CA SER A 94 11.51 5.71 -12.95
C SER A 94 12.82 5.35 -13.64
N GLU A 95 13.84 6.20 -13.58
CA GLU A 95 15.17 5.90 -14.15
C GLU A 95 15.82 4.72 -13.44
N ILE A 96 15.65 4.63 -12.12
CA ILE A 96 16.20 3.52 -11.31
C ILE A 96 15.51 2.21 -11.67
N PHE A 97 14.18 2.22 -11.88
CA PHE A 97 13.46 1.04 -12.36
C PHE A 97 13.98 0.55 -13.71
N ASP A 98 14.13 1.45 -14.67
CA ASP A 98 14.64 1.10 -16.00
C ASP A 98 16.07 0.55 -15.94
N PHE A 99 16.92 1.14 -15.10
CA PHE A 99 18.27 0.65 -14.85
C PHE A 99 18.25 -0.77 -14.29
N LEU A 100 17.51 -1.01 -13.19
CA LEU A 100 17.46 -2.32 -12.55
C LEU A 100 16.87 -3.40 -13.45
N VAL A 101 15.84 -3.09 -14.24
CA VAL A 101 15.25 -4.04 -15.19
C VAL A 101 16.26 -4.43 -16.27
N LYS A 102 17.07 -3.49 -16.76
CA LYS A 102 18.09 -3.76 -17.80
C LYS A 102 19.28 -4.55 -17.26
N PHE A 103 19.77 -4.19 -16.08
CA PHE A 103 20.99 -4.76 -15.52
C PHE A 103 20.75 -6.07 -14.77
N CYS A 104 19.65 -6.19 -14.03
CA CYS A 104 19.38 -7.36 -13.19
C CYS A 104 18.36 -8.32 -13.81
N GLY A 105 17.60 -7.88 -14.83
CA GLY A 105 16.71 -8.74 -15.61
C GLY A 105 17.40 -9.56 -16.72
N SER A 106 18.71 -9.39 -16.92
CA SER A 106 19.45 -9.99 -18.04
C SER A 106 20.33 -11.19 -17.67
N ALA A 107 20.26 -11.71 -16.44
CA ALA A 107 21.05 -12.86 -16.02
C ALA A 107 20.20 -13.90 -15.29
N MET A 108 19.58 -14.80 -16.07
CA MET A 108 19.34 -16.21 -15.70
C MET A 108 19.44 -17.05 -16.97
#